data_AF-A0AAF6BLZ3-F1
#
_entry.id   AF-A0AAF6BLZ3-F1
#
_cell.length_a   1.000
_cell.length_b   1.000
_cell.length_c   1.000
_cell.angle_alpha   90.00
_cell.angle_beta   90.00
_cell.angle_gamma   90.00
#
_symmetry.space_group_name_H-M   'P 1'
#
loop_
_entity.id
_entity.type
_entity.pdbx_description
1 polymer ?
#
loop_
_entity_poly.entity_id
_entity_poly.type
_entity_poly.pdbx_seq_one_letter_code
_entity_poly.pdbx_strand_id
1 'polypeptide(L)'
;MWFRKELRLHDNPALHKACEDASHVFSVFVLDPFFLAPDPTAPSPGSRTAGVNRIHFLLQSLQDLDSSLKSRGSQLFLVHGNPTEVIPELLEKWSIKRLCFEHDMEPYAQDRDKRIKEIREKRGIELHSLVSHTLFNPAETILKNGGKPPLTYQAFCRTLRKPPKPVGDAPAAIPEPSKDLMDVDVVPIPSLQDLGYADLNEV
;
A
#
# COMPACT_ATOMS: atom_id res chain seq x y z
N MET A 1 8.81 3.71 -1.20
CA MET A 1 7.91 2.55 -1.15
C MET A 1 6.58 3.00 -0.54
N TRP A 2 5.45 2.78 -1.21
CA TRP A 2 4.12 3.12 -0.67
C TRP A 2 3.29 1.86 -0.41
N PHE A 3 3.21 1.48 0.87
CA PHE A 3 2.45 0.35 1.37
C PHE A 3 0.95 0.66 1.41
N ARG A 4 0.14 -0.33 1.00
CA ARG A 4 -1.34 -0.28 1.02
C ARG A 4 -1.91 -1.63 1.46
N LYS A 5 -2.12 -2.58 0.54
CA LYS A 5 -2.58 -3.94 0.86
C LYS A 5 -1.45 -4.88 1.27
N GLU A 6 -0.30 -4.75 0.62
CA GLU A 6 0.91 -5.54 0.83
C GLU A 6 1.66 -5.18 2.13
N LEU A 7 1.06 -5.42 3.30
CA LEU A 7 1.69 -5.16 4.60
C LEU A 7 2.73 -6.24 4.95
N ARG A 8 3.72 -6.46 4.06
CA ARG A 8 4.77 -7.48 4.18
C ARG A 8 6.05 -7.06 3.48
N LEU A 9 7.19 -7.60 3.95
CA LEU A 9 8.50 -7.39 3.32
C LEU A 9 8.93 -8.54 2.39
N HIS A 10 8.52 -9.78 2.69
CA HIS A 10 8.81 -10.94 1.85
C HIS A 10 7.94 -10.93 0.60
N ASP A 11 8.44 -11.53 -0.49
CA ASP A 11 7.78 -11.60 -1.80
C ASP A 11 7.13 -10.26 -2.19
N ASN A 12 7.91 -9.19 -2.05
CA ASN A 12 7.48 -7.82 -2.33
C ASN A 12 8.32 -7.23 -3.47
N PRO A 13 7.92 -7.42 -4.74
CA PRO A 13 8.64 -6.91 -5.89
C PRO A 13 8.75 -5.38 -5.89
N ALA A 14 7.74 -4.67 -5.38
CA ALA A 14 7.74 -3.22 -5.31
C ALA A 14 8.78 -2.69 -4.32
N LEU A 15 8.96 -3.38 -3.19
CA LEU A 15 10.00 -3.08 -2.19
C LEU A 15 11.39 -3.36 -2.75
N HIS A 16 11.59 -4.50 -3.42
CA HIS A 16 12.86 -4.81 -4.11
C HIS A 16 13.21 -3.70 -5.11
N LYS A 17 12.24 -3.29 -5.94
CA LYS A 17 12.44 -2.23 -6.93
C LYS A 17 12.66 -0.84 -6.30
N ALA A 18 12.11 -0.61 -5.12
CA ALA A 18 12.35 0.60 -4.35
C ALA A 18 13.78 0.66 -3.79
N CYS A 19 14.39 -0.48 -3.46
CA CYS A 19 15.74 -0.56 -2.89
C CYS A 19 16.85 -0.60 -3.95
N GLU A 20 16.55 -1.06 -5.17
CA GLU A 20 17.52 -1.15 -6.27
C GLU A 20 18.15 0.22 -6.59
N ASP A 21 19.47 0.35 -6.42
CA ASP A 21 20.24 1.58 -6.65
C ASP A 21 19.74 2.82 -5.89
N ALA A 22 19.02 2.63 -4.78
CA ALA A 22 18.49 3.73 -3.96
C ALA A 22 19.45 4.10 -2.82
N SER A 23 19.79 5.37 -2.69
CA SER A 23 20.53 5.88 -1.53
C SER A 23 19.67 5.95 -0.26
N HIS A 24 18.37 6.25 -0.43
CA HIS A 24 17.41 6.38 0.66
C HIS A 24 16.06 5.80 0.24
N VAL A 25 15.39 5.08 1.15
CA VAL A 25 14.03 4.57 0.93
C VAL A 25 13.10 5.05 2.03
N PHE A 26 12.09 5.83 1.64
CA PHE A 26 10.97 6.18 2.50
C PHE A 26 9.85 5.14 2.34
N SER A 27 9.52 4.47 3.43
CA SER A 27 8.43 3.47 3.51
C SER A 27 7.20 4.12 4.11
N VAL A 28 6.16 4.34 3.31
CA VAL A 28 5.00 5.14 3.70
C VAL A 28 3.72 4.32 3.72
N PHE A 29 2.87 4.57 4.71
CA PHE A 29 1.45 4.19 4.70
C PHE A 29 0.58 5.42 4.92
N VAL A 30 -0.52 5.54 4.18
CA VAL A 30 -1.47 6.66 4.33
C VAL A 30 -2.69 6.18 5.10
N LEU A 31 -2.93 6.79 6.26
CA LEU A 31 -4.11 6.59 7.08
C LEU A 31 -5.28 7.39 6.49
N ASP A 32 -5.96 6.80 5.50
CA ASP A 32 -7.05 7.44 4.78
C ASP A 32 -8.36 7.46 5.61
N PRO A 33 -8.89 8.66 5.95
CA PRO A 33 -10.14 8.81 6.68
C PRO A 33 -11.33 8.11 6.01
N PHE A 34 -11.32 7.92 4.69
CA PHE A 34 -12.37 7.18 3.99
C PHE A 34 -12.56 5.75 4.51
N PHE A 35 -11.48 5.11 4.99
CA PHE A 35 -11.51 3.77 5.57
C PHE A 35 -11.49 3.74 7.09
N LEU A 36 -11.06 4.83 7.75
CA LEU A 36 -10.73 4.84 9.18
C LEU A 36 -11.59 5.77 10.03
N ALA A 37 -12.29 6.73 9.45
CA ALA A 37 -13.13 7.64 10.21
C ALA A 37 -14.39 6.92 10.72
N PRO A 38 -14.74 7.02 12.03
CA PRO A 38 -15.97 6.46 12.56
C PRO A 38 -17.20 6.94 11.77
N ASP A 39 -18.09 6.01 11.46
CA ASP A 39 -19.38 6.30 10.83
C ASP A 39 -20.51 5.95 11.81
N PRO A 40 -21.12 6.96 12.48
CA PRO A 40 -22.23 6.74 13.40
C PRO A 40 -23.48 6.13 12.74
N THR A 41 -23.55 6.14 11.41
CA THR A 41 -24.68 5.59 10.64
C THR A 41 -24.47 4.13 10.24
N ALA A 42 -23.27 3.57 10.49
CA ALA A 42 -22.98 2.18 10.21
C ALA A 42 -23.77 1.22 11.12
N PRO A 43 -24.13 0.02 10.64
CA PRO A 43 -24.91 -0.96 11.43
C PRO A 43 -24.13 -1.56 12.61
N SER A 44 -22.81 -1.35 12.67
CA SER A 44 -21.94 -1.76 13.76
C SER A 44 -20.74 -0.81 13.87
N PRO A 45 -20.01 -0.78 15.02
CA PRO A 45 -18.86 0.09 15.19
C PRO A 45 -17.83 -0.10 14.07
N GLY A 46 -17.46 1.00 13.44
CA GLY A 46 -16.56 1.00 12.29
C GLY A 46 -16.62 2.30 11.52
N SER A 47 -15.91 2.33 10.39
CA SER A 47 -16.07 3.34 9.36
C SER A 47 -17.17 2.94 8.38
N ARG A 48 -17.40 3.82 7.40
CA ARG A 48 -18.32 3.58 6.29
C ARG A 48 -18.04 2.28 5.52
N THR A 49 -16.79 1.83 5.50
CA THR A 49 -16.34 0.70 4.68
C THR A 49 -15.71 -0.43 5.48
N ALA A 50 -15.40 -0.22 6.77
CA ALA A 50 -14.66 -1.15 7.61
C ALA A 50 -15.24 -1.26 9.02
N GLY A 51 -15.57 -2.47 9.46
CA GLY A 51 -15.86 -2.72 10.88
C GLY A 51 -14.62 -2.57 11.76
N VAL A 52 -14.81 -2.25 13.04
CA VAL A 52 -13.75 -1.97 14.02
C VAL A 52 -12.72 -3.11 14.12
N ASN A 53 -13.15 -4.38 14.02
CA ASN A 53 -12.23 -5.52 14.07
C ASN A 53 -11.21 -5.50 12.91
N ARG A 54 -11.64 -5.09 11.71
CA ARG A 54 -10.75 -4.99 10.55
C ARG A 54 -9.80 -3.82 10.68
N ILE A 55 -10.26 -2.71 11.27
CA ILE A 55 -9.42 -1.55 11.58
C ILE A 55 -8.36 -1.93 12.62
N HIS A 56 -8.75 -2.63 13.69
CA HIS A 56 -7.83 -3.10 14.71
C HIS A 56 -6.75 -4.03 14.13
N PHE A 57 -7.17 -5.00 13.29
CA PHE A 57 -6.24 -5.88 12.58
C PHE A 57 -5.26 -5.12 11.67
N LEU A 58 -5.75 -4.09 10.97
CA LEU A 58 -4.89 -3.20 10.18
C LEU A 58 -3.84 -2.52 11.06
N LEU A 59 -4.22 -1.94 12.20
CA LEU A 59 -3.28 -1.27 13.11
C LEU A 59 -2.20 -2.24 13.63
N GLN A 60 -2.59 -3.45 14.02
CA GLN A 60 -1.65 -4.51 14.41
C GLN A 60 -0.71 -4.90 13.25
N SER A 61 -1.23 -4.98 12.03
CA SER A 61 -0.43 -5.27 10.84
C SER A 61 0.57 -4.16 10.53
N LEU A 62 0.21 -2.90 10.76
CA LEU A 62 1.13 -1.76 10.60
C LEU A 62 2.23 -1.78 11.68
N GLN A 63 1.91 -2.20 12.91
CA GLN A 63 2.90 -2.37 13.99
C GLN A 63 3.92 -3.47 13.67
N ASP A 64 3.46 -4.61 13.14
CA ASP A 64 4.33 -5.68 12.68
C ASP A 64 5.20 -5.24 11.50
N LEU A 65 4.62 -4.54 10.52
CA LEU A 65 5.34 -4.01 9.38
C LEU A 65 6.43 -3.01 9.79
N ASP A 66 6.12 -2.06 10.68
CA ASP A 66 7.08 -1.10 11.19
C ASP A 66 8.22 -1.78 11.96
N SER A 67 7.89 -2.76 12.81
CA SER A 67 8.90 -3.57 13.53
C SER A 67 9.81 -4.34 12.57
N SER A 68 9.23 -4.92 11.52
CA SER A 68 9.95 -5.61 10.45
C SER A 68 10.88 -4.67 9.69
N LEU A 69 10.43 -3.44 9.37
CA LEU A 69 11.24 -2.40 8.72
C LEU A 69 12.40 -1.94 9.62
N LYS A 70 12.13 -1.71 10.91
CA LYS A 70 13.15 -1.34 11.91
C LYS A 70 14.25 -2.36 12.06
N SER A 71 13.91 -3.65 12.00
CA SER A 71 14.91 -4.74 12.01
C SER A 71 15.89 -4.71 10.83
N ARG A 72 15.61 -3.90 9.79
CA ARG A 72 16.38 -3.78 8.54
C ARG A 72 16.93 -2.37 8.31
N GLY A 73 16.97 -1.55 9.34
CA GLY A 73 17.47 -0.17 9.27
C GLY A 73 16.51 0.81 8.60
N SER A 74 15.21 0.53 8.58
CA SER A 74 14.20 1.46 8.06
C SER A 74 13.12 1.72 9.11
N GLN A 75 12.03 2.37 8.73
CA GLN A 75 10.85 2.58 9.58
C GLN A 75 9.63 2.85 8.71
N LEU A 76 8.43 2.67 9.26
CA LEU A 76 7.19 3.04 8.59
C LEU A 76 6.82 4.48 8.93
N PHE A 77 6.65 5.31 7.90
CA PHE A 77 6.10 6.65 8.01
C PHE A 77 4.59 6.60 7.79
N LEU A 78 3.80 6.93 8.81
CA LEU A 78 2.35 7.06 8.69
C LEU A 78 1.97 8.51 8.52
N VAL A 79 1.07 8.77 7.57
CA VAL A 79 0.56 10.12 7.29
C VAL A 79 -0.96 10.06 7.15
N HIS A 80 -1.67 10.98 7.79
CA HIS A 80 -3.13 11.08 7.67
C HIS A 80 -3.54 11.85 6.42
N GLY A 81 -4.64 11.44 5.80
CA GLY A 81 -5.31 12.23 4.78
C GLY A 81 -5.63 11.45 3.51
N ASN A 82 -6.07 12.18 2.48
CA ASN A 82 -6.38 11.59 1.19
C ASN A 82 -5.08 11.22 0.45
N PRO A 83 -4.88 9.96 0.05
CA PRO A 83 -3.66 9.57 -0.66
C PRO A 83 -3.39 10.35 -1.94
N THR A 84 -4.43 10.84 -2.63
CA THR A 84 -4.29 11.64 -3.86
C THR A 84 -3.80 13.06 -3.63
N GLU A 85 -3.72 13.50 -2.37
CA GLU A 85 -3.21 14.81 -1.95
C GLU A 85 -1.86 14.64 -1.24
N VAL A 86 -1.82 13.73 -0.26
CA VAL A 86 -0.65 13.48 0.59
C VAL A 86 0.52 12.92 -0.20
N ILE A 87 0.32 11.89 -1.04
CA ILE A 87 1.44 11.28 -1.78
C ILE A 87 2.13 12.30 -2.69
N PRO A 88 1.42 13.12 -3.50
CA PRO A 88 2.04 14.23 -4.22
C PRO A 88 2.87 15.17 -3.36
N GLU A 89 2.37 15.56 -2.19
CA GLU A 89 3.10 16.43 -1.27
C GLU A 89 4.42 15.78 -0.82
N LEU A 90 4.38 14.51 -0.40
CA LEU A 90 5.57 13.76 0.02
C LEU A 90 6.59 13.61 -1.12
N LEU A 91 6.11 13.33 -2.34
CA LEU A 91 6.98 13.21 -3.51
C LEU A 91 7.79 14.48 -3.77
N GLU A 92 7.20 15.66 -3.50
CA GLU A 92 7.86 16.96 -3.66
C GLU A 92 8.77 17.28 -2.48
N LYS A 93 8.25 17.22 -1.25
CA LYS A 93 9.01 17.53 -0.02
C LYS A 93 10.27 16.70 0.10
N TRP A 94 10.20 15.41 -0.22
CA TRP A 94 11.34 14.50 -0.11
C TRP A 94 12.14 14.36 -1.41
N SER A 95 11.85 15.18 -2.44
CA SER A 95 12.55 15.15 -3.73
C SER A 95 12.62 13.74 -4.35
N ILE A 96 11.54 12.97 -4.22
CA ILE A 96 11.49 11.55 -4.62
C ILE A 96 11.62 11.42 -6.14
N LYS A 97 12.51 10.54 -6.59
CA LYS A 97 12.72 10.23 -8.02
C LYS A 97 12.00 8.96 -8.47
N ARG A 98 11.65 8.08 -7.54
CA ARG A 98 11.00 6.80 -7.82
C ARG A 98 9.90 6.50 -6.80
N LEU A 99 8.69 6.25 -7.30
CA LEU A 99 7.55 5.75 -6.53
C LEU A 99 7.33 4.28 -6.88
N CYS A 100 7.26 3.42 -5.86
CA CYS A 100 7.01 1.98 -6.02
C CYS A 100 5.84 1.56 -5.13
N PHE A 101 4.93 0.74 -5.67
CA PHE A 101 3.81 0.14 -4.95
C PHE A 101 3.24 -1.08 -5.69
N GLU A 102 2.55 -1.99 -5.00
CA GLU A 102 1.81 -3.12 -5.59
C GLU A 102 0.62 -2.66 -6.47
N HIS A 103 0.40 -3.29 -7.62
CA HIS A 103 -0.75 -3.00 -8.45
C HIS A 103 -2.05 -3.47 -7.79
N ASP A 104 -3.07 -2.61 -7.78
CA ASP A 104 -4.42 -2.92 -7.29
C ASP A 104 -5.46 -2.67 -8.40
N MET A 105 -6.38 -3.62 -8.55
CA MET A 105 -7.38 -3.66 -9.60
C MET A 105 -8.77 -3.18 -9.14
N GLU A 106 -8.95 -2.94 -7.85
CA GLU A 106 -10.24 -2.48 -7.31
C GLU A 106 -10.56 -1.04 -7.77
N PRO A 107 -11.84 -0.71 -8.02
CA PRO A 107 -12.22 0.59 -8.60
C PRO A 107 -11.66 1.80 -7.85
N TYR A 108 -11.78 1.83 -6.52
CA TYR A 108 -11.23 2.91 -5.68
C TYR A 108 -9.72 3.08 -5.91
N ALA A 109 -8.97 1.98 -5.97
CA ALA A 109 -7.53 2.02 -6.16
C ALA A 109 -7.15 2.45 -7.58
N GLN A 110 -7.91 2.04 -8.60
CA GLN A 110 -7.68 2.46 -9.98
C GLN A 110 -7.88 3.97 -10.17
N ASP A 111 -8.94 4.53 -9.59
CA ASP A 111 -9.21 5.97 -9.66
C ASP A 111 -8.11 6.78 -8.95
N ARG A 112 -7.74 6.36 -7.74
CA ARG A 112 -6.62 6.94 -6.97
C ARG A 112 -5.31 6.86 -7.76
N ASP A 113 -4.95 5.68 -8.26
CA ASP A 113 -3.67 5.44 -8.93
C ASP A 113 -3.59 6.16 -10.29
N LYS A 114 -4.72 6.36 -10.98
CA LYS A 114 -4.80 7.20 -12.17
C LYS A 114 -4.40 8.64 -11.83
N ARG A 115 -4.93 9.20 -10.74
CA ARG A 115 -4.57 10.55 -10.31
C ARG A 115 -3.09 10.68 -9.95
N ILE A 116 -2.54 9.69 -9.24
CA ILE A 116 -1.11 9.65 -8.92
C ILE A 116 -0.23 9.55 -10.18
N LYS A 117 -0.63 8.74 -11.16
CA LYS A 117 0.07 8.61 -12.45
C LYS A 117 0.17 9.92 -13.23
N GLU A 118 -0.92 10.70 -13.26
CA GLU A 118 -0.92 12.02 -13.92
C GLU A 118 0.03 13.01 -13.23
N ILE A 119 0.08 12.99 -11.89
CA ILE A 119 0.91 13.91 -11.11
C ILE A 119 2.39 13.56 -11.24
N ARG A 120 2.73 12.26 -11.13
CA ARG A 120 4.13 11.81 -11.22
C ARG A 120 4.73 12.02 -12.61
N GLU A 121 3.92 11.92 -13.67
CA GLU A 121 4.36 12.20 -15.05
C GLU A 121 4.78 13.65 -15.24
N LYS A 122 3.97 14.61 -14.73
CA LYS A 122 4.30 16.03 -14.78
C LYS A 122 5.59 16.39 -14.02
N ARG A 123 5.98 15.56 -13.06
CA ARG A 123 7.15 15.77 -12.19
C ARG A 123 8.37 14.92 -12.59
N GLY A 124 8.27 14.12 -13.65
CA GLY A 124 9.36 13.24 -14.10
C GLY A 124 9.75 12.17 -13.08
N ILE A 125 8.80 11.70 -12.27
CA ILE A 125 9.03 10.67 -11.24
C ILE A 125 8.79 9.29 -11.87
N GLU A 126 9.76 8.40 -11.71
CA GLU A 126 9.68 7.00 -12.15
C GLU A 126 8.62 6.26 -11.31
N LEU A 127 7.80 5.43 -11.96
CA LEU A 127 6.74 4.68 -11.28
C LEU A 127 6.87 3.18 -11.56
N HIS A 128 6.90 2.39 -10.49
CA HIS A 128 6.81 0.93 -10.52
C HIS A 128 5.55 0.46 -9.80
N SER A 129 4.55 0.05 -10.57
CA SER A 129 3.30 -0.55 -10.08
C SER A 129 3.29 -2.04 -10.41
N LEU A 130 3.66 -2.91 -9.47
CA LEU A 130 3.94 -4.33 -9.75
C LEU A 130 2.85 -5.27 -9.23
N VAL A 131 2.45 -6.27 -10.02
CA VAL A 131 1.42 -7.24 -9.61
C VAL A 131 2.01 -8.24 -8.63
N SER A 132 1.60 -8.16 -7.36
CA SER A 132 2.01 -9.08 -6.28
C SER A 132 0.89 -9.43 -5.30
N HIS A 133 -0.34 -8.94 -5.54
CA HIS A 133 -1.52 -9.25 -4.74
C HIS A 133 -2.22 -10.54 -5.23
N THR A 134 -2.16 -10.77 -6.53
CA THR A 134 -2.79 -11.90 -7.21
C THR A 134 -1.74 -12.76 -7.89
N LEU A 135 -1.97 -14.08 -7.94
CA LEU A 135 -1.07 -15.02 -8.64
C LEU A 135 -0.94 -14.71 -10.13
N PHE A 136 -1.97 -14.15 -10.74
CA PHE A 136 -2.01 -13.79 -12.16
C PHE A 136 -2.41 -12.35 -12.32
N ASN A 137 -1.84 -11.67 -13.33
CA ASN A 137 -2.29 -10.36 -13.74
C ASN A 137 -3.67 -10.48 -14.42
N PRO A 138 -4.74 -9.92 -13.84
CA PRO A 138 -6.09 -10.01 -14.42
C PRO A 138 -6.18 -9.43 -15.83
N ALA A 139 -5.43 -8.36 -16.13
CA ALA A 139 -5.42 -7.75 -17.45
C ALA A 139 -4.85 -8.69 -18.52
N GLU A 140 -3.79 -9.45 -18.18
CA GLU A 140 -3.24 -10.49 -19.07
C GLU A 140 -4.25 -11.62 -19.30
N THR A 141 -4.95 -12.04 -18.24
CA THR A 141 -5.99 -13.07 -18.32
C THR A 141 -7.14 -12.65 -19.23
N ILE A 142 -7.64 -11.41 -19.07
CA ILE A 142 -8.71 -10.84 -19.90
C ILE A 142 -8.27 -10.73 -21.36
N LEU A 143 -7.05 -10.23 -21.62
CA LEU A 143 -6.52 -10.10 -22.97
C LEU A 143 -6.44 -11.45 -23.69
N LYS A 144 -5.95 -12.49 -22.99
CA LYS A 144 -5.88 -13.86 -23.53
C LYS A 144 -7.25 -14.46 -23.84
N ASN A 145 -8.28 -14.02 -23.15
CA ASN A 145 -9.65 -14.48 -23.35
C ASN A 145 -10.44 -13.53 -24.29
N GLY A 146 -9.77 -12.96 -25.30
CA GLY A 146 -10.42 -12.13 -26.32
C GLY A 146 -10.91 -10.78 -25.80
N GLY A 147 -10.25 -10.23 -24.78
CA GLY A 147 -10.61 -8.94 -24.18
C GLY A 147 -11.81 -9.00 -23.23
N LYS A 148 -12.28 -10.18 -22.85
CA LYS A 148 -13.39 -10.36 -21.89
C LYS A 148 -12.96 -11.26 -20.73
N PRO A 149 -13.40 -10.99 -19.49
CA PRO A 149 -13.11 -11.89 -18.38
C PRO A 149 -13.80 -13.25 -18.61
N PRO A 150 -13.12 -14.37 -18.30
CA PRO A 150 -13.75 -15.68 -18.34
C PRO A 150 -14.89 -15.76 -17.32
N LEU A 151 -16.09 -16.18 -17.75
CA LEU A 151 -17.31 -16.16 -16.93
C LEU A 151 -17.49 -17.40 -16.04
N THR A 152 -16.66 -18.43 -16.22
CA THR A 152 -16.68 -19.63 -15.38
C THR A 152 -15.30 -19.93 -14.84
N TYR A 153 -15.25 -20.57 -13.67
CA TYR A 153 -13.99 -20.99 -13.06
C TYR A 153 -13.18 -21.92 -13.98
N GLN A 154 -13.81 -22.89 -14.65
CA GLN A 154 -13.09 -23.76 -15.57
C GLN A 154 -12.56 -23.01 -16.80
N ALA A 155 -13.30 -22.02 -17.33
CA ALA A 155 -12.81 -21.18 -18.41
C ALA A 155 -11.62 -20.33 -17.95
N PHE A 156 -11.68 -19.78 -16.73
CA PHE A 156 -10.57 -19.08 -16.11
C PHE A 156 -9.34 -19.98 -16.02
N CYS A 157 -9.44 -21.17 -15.43
CA CYS A 157 -8.32 -22.10 -15.31
C CYS A 157 -7.67 -22.44 -16.68
N ARG A 158 -8.46 -22.56 -17.74
CA ARG A 158 -7.95 -22.80 -19.11
C ARG A 158 -7.13 -21.65 -19.69
N THR A 159 -7.30 -20.43 -19.20
CA THR A 159 -6.51 -19.26 -19.61
C THR A 159 -5.19 -19.12 -18.86
N LEU A 160 -5.03 -19.85 -17.74
CA LEU A 160 -3.89 -19.72 -16.86
C LEU A 160 -2.65 -20.40 -17.43
N ARG A 161 -1.50 -19.80 -17.12
CA ARG A 161 -0.18 -20.38 -17.31
C ARG A 161 0.38 -20.84 -15.97
N LYS A 162 1.62 -21.34 -15.95
CA LYS A 162 2.34 -21.51 -14.69
C LYS A 162 2.41 -20.16 -13.95
N PRO A 163 2.04 -20.09 -12.66
CA PRO A 163 2.14 -18.86 -11.90
C PRO A 163 3.60 -18.37 -11.85
N PRO A 164 3.83 -17.06 -11.74
CA PRO A 164 5.16 -16.51 -11.53
C PRO A 164 5.75 -17.10 -10.24
N LYS A 165 7.08 -17.22 -10.21
CA LYS A 165 7.77 -17.56 -8.96
C LYS A 165 7.78 -16.32 -8.05
N PRO A 166 7.67 -16.51 -6.73
CA PRO A 166 7.92 -15.43 -5.77
C PRO A 166 9.30 -14.81 -6.00
N VAL A 167 9.44 -13.51 -5.71
CA VAL A 167 10.73 -12.81 -5.77
C VAL A 167 11.65 -13.21 -4.61
N GLY A 168 11.14 -13.94 -3.62
CA GLY A 168 11.89 -14.50 -2.52
C GLY A 168 11.81 -13.67 -1.25
N ASP A 169 12.85 -13.75 -0.42
CA ASP A 169 12.92 -13.05 0.86
C ASP A 169 12.98 -11.52 0.69
N ALA A 170 12.71 -10.82 1.79
CA ALA A 170 12.88 -9.37 1.85
C ALA A 170 14.34 -8.97 1.62
N PRO A 171 14.63 -7.75 1.11
CA PRO A 171 15.97 -7.20 1.12
C PRO A 171 16.59 -7.29 2.53
N ALA A 172 17.86 -7.70 2.61
CA ALA A 172 18.55 -7.90 3.89
C ALA A 172 18.68 -6.59 4.68
N ALA A 173 18.88 -5.48 3.98
CA ALA A 173 18.85 -4.13 4.51
C ALA A 173 18.00 -3.26 3.59
N ILE A 174 17.31 -2.28 4.17
CA ILE A 174 16.54 -1.28 3.42
C ILE A 174 17.27 0.05 3.61
N PRO A 175 17.65 0.77 2.54
CA PRO A 175 18.37 2.03 2.67
C PRO A 175 17.64 3.01 3.60
N GLU A 176 18.37 3.49 4.62
CA GLU A 176 17.83 4.40 5.63
C GLU A 176 17.18 5.63 4.98
N PRO A 177 16.02 6.09 5.45
CA PRO A 177 15.47 7.36 5.00
C PRO A 177 16.40 8.51 5.36
N SER A 178 16.48 9.55 4.51
CA SER A 178 17.28 10.73 4.83
C SER A 178 16.68 11.45 6.05
N LYS A 179 17.50 11.63 7.10
CA LYS A 179 17.12 12.31 8.34
C LYS A 179 16.83 13.80 8.13
N ASP A 180 17.44 14.40 7.13
CA ASP A 180 17.28 15.83 6.81
C ASP A 180 15.93 16.16 6.15
N LEU A 181 15.18 15.14 5.72
CA LEU A 181 13.90 15.28 5.02
C LEU A 181 12.69 14.92 5.90
N MET A 182 12.86 14.73 7.21
CA MET A 182 11.82 14.25 8.13
C MET A 182 10.84 15.33 8.64
N ASP A 183 10.77 16.52 8.03
CA ASP A 183 9.92 17.64 8.45
C ASP A 183 8.45 17.52 7.96
N VAL A 184 7.87 16.33 8.12
CA VAL A 184 6.50 16.00 7.71
C VAL A 184 5.73 15.58 8.95
N ASP A 185 4.41 15.83 8.96
CA ASP A 185 3.43 15.37 9.96
C ASP A 185 3.31 13.84 9.97
N VAL A 186 4.41 13.17 10.26
CA VAL A 186 4.51 11.74 10.49
C VAL A 186 3.89 11.48 11.85
N VAL A 187 2.87 10.65 11.86
CA VAL A 187 2.17 10.30 13.10
C VAL A 187 2.62 8.92 13.60
N PRO A 188 2.57 8.68 14.92
CA PRO A 188 2.68 7.33 15.43
C PRO A 188 1.53 6.47 14.89
N ILE A 189 1.69 5.14 14.96
CA ILE A 189 0.58 4.24 14.66
C ILE A 189 -0.52 4.48 15.70
N PRO A 190 -1.73 4.93 15.29
CA PRO A 190 -2.77 5.28 16.24
C PRO A 190 -3.33 4.03 16.91
N SER A 191 -3.82 4.19 18.15
CA SER A 191 -4.73 3.23 18.78
C SER A 191 -6.14 3.35 18.19
N LEU A 192 -7.02 2.42 18.55
CA LEU A 192 -8.45 2.54 18.22
C LEU A 192 -9.06 3.81 18.83
N GLN A 193 -8.64 4.18 20.04
CA GLN A 193 -9.12 5.36 20.73
C GLN A 193 -8.68 6.66 20.03
N ASP A 194 -7.45 6.71 19.51
CA ASP A 194 -6.97 7.85 18.72
C ASP A 194 -7.77 8.06 17.43
N LEU A 195 -8.35 6.98 16.89
CA LEU A 195 -9.26 7.03 15.74
C LEU A 195 -10.73 7.31 16.13
N GLY A 196 -11.04 7.44 17.42
CA GLY A 196 -12.40 7.70 17.93
C GLY A 196 -13.25 6.44 18.10
N TYR A 197 -12.65 5.25 18.19
CA TYR A 197 -13.34 4.00 18.52
C TYR A 197 -13.18 3.63 20.00
N ALA A 198 -14.14 2.87 20.54
CA ALA A 198 -14.01 2.26 21.86
C ALA A 198 -12.93 1.15 21.85
N ASP A 199 -12.39 0.82 23.03
CA ASP A 199 -11.50 -0.34 23.17
C ASP A 199 -12.29 -1.64 22.97
N LEU A 200 -11.71 -2.57 22.21
CA LEU A 200 -12.31 -3.88 21.98
C LEU A 200 -12.22 -4.80 23.20
N ASN A 201 -11.32 -4.51 24.15
CA ASN A 201 -11.16 -5.29 25.38
C ASN A 201 -12.17 -4.91 26.48
N GLU A 202 -12.98 -3.88 26.25
CA GLU A 202 -13.98 -3.38 27.20
C GLU A 202 -15.42 -3.83 26.86
N VAL A 203 -15.60 -4.75 25.89
CA VAL A 203 -16.90 -5.23 25.39
C VAL A 203 -17.14 -6.71 25.67
#